data_AF-A0A669B5M0-F1
#
_entry.id   AF-A0A669B5M0-F1
#
_cell.length_a   1.000
_cell.length_b   1.000
_cell.length_c   1.000
_cell.angle_alpha   90.00
_cell.angle_beta   90.00
_cell.angle_gamma   90.00
#
_symmetry.space_group_name_H-M   'P 1'
#
loop_
_entity.id
_entity.type
_entity.pdbx_description
1 polymer ?
#
loop_
_entity_poly.entity_id
_entity_poly.type
_entity_poly.pdbx_seq_one_letter_code
_entity_poly.pdbx_strand_id
1 'polypeptide(L)'
;GLYTVKKKKKICTSNVIIISSFSAGVRCPHGISCCSFHCSSRLANKQDLYEVLGISRTASQKEIKKAYYQLAKKYHPDTNPNDPEAKEKFAKLAEAYEVLSDEVKRKQYDTYGVSGFDPNRAGAGQQQYYRAGGATIDPEELFRKIFGEFTGGMGFGNINSMFEERPEFVMELTFSEAAKGVNKELNVNIDDTCQRCDGRGNEPGTKVSHCHYCNGTGMESISTGPFMMRSTCRRCGGKGSIINTPCALCRGSGQTKKRQTVTVPVPAGVDNGQTVRMSVGTKEILITFRVQRSPVFRRNGADIHSDAFISIAQAILGGTATTQGLYETISIAIPAGCQADQIIRLQGKGIRRINSYSYGDHYVHIKIKVPKKLTRRQRSLLLSYAEEETEVQGTVSGVTTSTKSTTSEEGQDKQKEKEEEGGFFSKLKKMFS
;
A
#
# COMPACT_ATOMS: atom_id res chain seq x y z
N GLY A 1 23.42 -15.71 -57.01
CA GLY A 1 23.09 -16.50 -58.21
C GLY A 1 22.69 -17.89 -57.76
N LEU A 2 21.59 -18.40 -58.34
CA LEU A 2 21.23 -19.81 -58.64
C LEU A 2 21.65 -20.93 -57.65
N TYR A 3 20.89 -21.98 -57.34
CA TYR A 3 19.52 -22.49 -57.51
C TYR A 3 19.62 -23.98 -57.05
N THR A 4 18.48 -24.68 -56.91
CA THR A 4 18.27 -26.14 -56.74
C THR A 4 18.19 -26.65 -55.29
N VAL A 5 17.01 -26.99 -54.72
CA VAL A 5 15.89 -27.90 -55.08
C VAL A 5 16.19 -29.38 -54.86
N LYS A 6 15.50 -29.99 -53.88
CA LYS A 6 15.05 -31.39 -53.93
C LYS A 6 13.65 -31.55 -53.32
N LYS A 7 12.68 -31.80 -54.20
CA LYS A 7 11.32 -32.29 -53.91
C LYS A 7 11.35 -33.81 -53.70
N LYS A 8 10.50 -34.33 -52.81
CA LYS A 8 9.81 -35.62 -53.02
C LYS A 8 8.33 -35.47 -52.64
N LYS A 9 7.46 -35.70 -53.63
CA LYS A 9 6.00 -35.90 -53.52
C LYS A 9 5.73 -37.33 -53.01
N LYS A 10 4.61 -37.59 -52.34
CA LYS A 10 3.38 -38.33 -52.79
C LYS A 10 2.83 -38.99 -51.49
N ILE A 11 1.55 -39.22 -51.19
CA ILE A 11 0.31 -39.47 -51.93
C ILE A 11 -0.88 -39.21 -50.97
N CYS A 12 -2.01 -38.79 -51.52
CA CYS A 12 -3.34 -38.70 -50.90
C CYS A 12 -3.95 -40.07 -50.59
N THR A 13 -4.81 -40.17 -49.57
CA THR A 13 -6.10 -40.88 -49.70
C THR A 13 -7.11 -40.31 -48.72
N SER A 14 -8.13 -39.67 -49.29
CA SER A 14 -9.41 -39.35 -48.68
C SER A 14 -10.21 -40.63 -48.44
N ASN A 15 -11.00 -40.69 -47.37
CA ASN A 15 -12.21 -41.54 -47.32
C ASN A 15 -13.36 -40.69 -46.80
N VAL A 16 -14.39 -40.59 -47.63
CA VAL A 16 -15.68 -39.92 -47.42
C VAL A 16 -16.76 -41.02 -47.47
N ILE A 17 -17.98 -40.65 -47.09
CA ILE A 17 -19.27 -41.32 -47.33
C ILE A 17 -19.54 -42.37 -46.22
N ILE A 18 -20.71 -42.49 -45.57
CA ILE A 18 -22.08 -42.38 -46.08
C ILE A 18 -23.07 -42.01 -44.95
N ILE A 19 -23.99 -41.09 -45.25
CA ILE A 19 -25.26 -40.87 -44.53
C ILE A 19 -26.33 -41.65 -45.29
N SER A 20 -27.12 -42.46 -44.60
CA SER A 20 -28.33 -43.09 -45.16
C SER A 20 -29.50 -42.99 -44.18
N SER A 21 -30.49 -42.21 -44.59
CA SER A 21 -31.83 -42.07 -44.01
C SER A 21 -32.70 -43.29 -44.33
N PHE A 22 -33.62 -43.70 -43.44
CA PHE A 22 -34.95 -44.25 -43.80
C PHE A 22 -35.87 -44.28 -42.56
N SER A 23 -37.16 -44.47 -42.80
CA SER A 23 -38.27 -43.69 -42.23
C SER A 23 -39.29 -44.48 -41.39
N ALA A 24 -40.05 -43.74 -40.57
CA ALA A 24 -41.46 -43.92 -40.13
C ALA A 24 -41.86 -44.99 -39.09
N GLY A 25 -42.65 -44.57 -38.07
CA GLY A 25 -43.40 -45.49 -37.20
C GLY A 25 -43.91 -44.99 -35.83
N VAL A 26 -44.77 -43.96 -35.80
CA VAL A 26 -45.97 -43.74 -34.95
C VAL A 26 -46.13 -44.35 -33.52
N ARG A 27 -46.52 -43.44 -32.58
CA ARG A 27 -47.34 -43.52 -31.33
C ARG A 27 -46.69 -43.79 -29.95
N CYS A 28 -46.79 -42.75 -29.11
CA CYS A 28 -46.70 -42.65 -27.64
C CYS A 28 -47.84 -43.42 -26.91
N PRO A 29 -47.97 -43.48 -25.55
CA PRO A 29 -47.25 -42.69 -24.53
C PRO A 29 -46.89 -43.38 -23.19
N HIS A 30 -46.14 -42.64 -22.38
CA HIS A 30 -46.03 -42.69 -20.92
C HIS A 30 -45.46 -43.95 -20.23
N GLY A 31 -44.14 -43.89 -20.00
CA GLY A 31 -43.50 -44.50 -18.85
C GLY A 31 -42.36 -43.60 -18.39
N ILE A 32 -42.52 -42.95 -17.23
CA ILE A 32 -41.45 -42.17 -16.59
C ILE A 32 -40.35 -43.16 -16.21
N SER A 33 -39.27 -43.20 -17.01
CA SER A 33 -38.08 -43.97 -16.70
C SER A 33 -37.02 -43.04 -16.14
N CYS A 34 -36.72 -43.22 -14.86
CA CYS A 34 -35.63 -42.55 -14.16
C CYS A 34 -34.29 -43.05 -14.72
N CYS A 35 -33.69 -42.27 -15.62
CA CYS A 35 -32.30 -42.51 -16.01
C CYS A 35 -31.39 -41.96 -14.91
N SER A 36 -30.87 -42.87 -14.08
CA SER A 36 -29.70 -42.62 -13.25
C SER A 36 -28.56 -42.17 -14.15
N PHE A 37 -28.26 -40.88 -14.16
CA PHE A 37 -27.02 -40.37 -14.75
C PHE A 37 -25.86 -40.91 -13.93
N HIS A 38 -25.33 -42.05 -14.35
CA HIS A 38 -24.03 -42.53 -13.92
C HIS A 38 -22.99 -41.60 -14.56
N CYS A 39 -22.68 -40.47 -13.92
CA CYS A 39 -21.45 -39.74 -14.18
C CYS A 39 -20.29 -40.59 -13.67
N SER A 40 -19.91 -41.59 -14.46
CA SER A 40 -18.58 -42.20 -14.35
C SER A 40 -17.59 -41.09 -14.71
N SER A 41 -17.15 -40.35 -13.69
CA SER A 41 -16.05 -39.43 -13.79
C SER A 41 -14.86 -40.22 -14.33
N ARG A 42 -14.48 -39.95 -15.58
CA ARG A 42 -13.07 -40.08 -15.95
C ARG A 42 -12.33 -38.91 -15.29
N LEU A 43 -12.26 -38.96 -13.96
CA LEU A 43 -11.16 -38.34 -13.22
C LEU A 43 -9.93 -39.11 -13.69
N ALA A 44 -9.27 -38.58 -14.71
CA ALA A 44 -7.88 -38.91 -14.94
C ALA A 44 -7.16 -38.63 -13.61
N ASN A 45 -6.73 -39.71 -12.95
CA ASN A 45 -6.07 -39.72 -11.64
C ASN A 45 -4.99 -38.63 -11.53
N LYS A 46 -5.37 -37.44 -11.08
CA LYS A 46 -4.47 -36.41 -10.59
C LYS A 46 -4.94 -36.14 -9.16
N GLN A 47 -4.10 -36.52 -8.20
CA GLN A 47 -4.43 -36.47 -6.76
C GLN A 47 -4.70 -35.03 -6.34
N ASP A 48 -5.73 -34.80 -5.53
CA ASP A 48 -6.03 -33.47 -5.00
C ASP A 48 -4.86 -32.98 -4.14
N LEU A 49 -4.35 -31.77 -4.39
CA LEU A 49 -3.17 -31.24 -3.68
C LEU A 49 -3.38 -31.12 -2.16
N TYR A 50 -4.61 -30.87 -1.74
CA TYR A 50 -4.99 -30.86 -0.32
C TYR A 50 -4.94 -32.26 0.31
N GLU A 51 -5.33 -33.30 -0.44
CA GLU A 51 -5.26 -34.69 0.00
C GLU A 51 -3.82 -35.19 0.09
N VAL A 52 -2.96 -34.75 -0.85
CA VAL A 52 -1.51 -35.04 -0.84
C VAL A 52 -0.85 -34.50 0.43
N LEU A 53 -1.26 -33.32 0.90
CA LEU A 53 -0.81 -32.73 2.16
C LEU A 53 -1.58 -33.22 3.40
N GLY A 54 -2.66 -33.99 3.22
CA GLY A 54 -3.48 -34.51 4.32
C GLY A 54 -4.25 -33.43 5.10
N ILE A 55 -4.65 -32.34 4.44
CA ILE A 55 -5.31 -31.18 5.05
C ILE A 55 -6.67 -30.90 4.40
N SER A 56 -7.54 -30.17 5.11
CA SER A 56 -8.81 -29.73 4.55
C SER A 56 -8.63 -28.59 3.55
N ARG A 57 -9.56 -28.45 2.60
CA ARG A 57 -9.58 -27.33 1.62
C ARG A 57 -9.73 -25.95 2.28
N THR A 58 -10.28 -25.92 3.50
CA THR A 58 -10.45 -24.69 4.30
C THR A 58 -9.23 -24.34 5.16
N ALA A 59 -8.14 -25.11 5.07
CA ALA A 59 -6.94 -24.91 5.89
C ALA A 59 -6.30 -23.53 5.66
N SER A 60 -5.81 -22.92 6.74
CA SER A 60 -5.06 -21.66 6.67
C SER A 60 -3.67 -21.87 6.06
N GLN A 61 -3.02 -20.81 5.55
CA GLN A 61 -1.66 -20.92 5.02
C GLN A 61 -0.65 -21.46 6.05
N LYS A 62 -0.87 -21.16 7.34
CA LYS A 62 -0.01 -21.65 8.43
C LYS A 62 -0.13 -23.18 8.58
N GLU A 63 -1.33 -23.72 8.40
CA GLU A 63 -1.59 -25.17 8.47
C GLU A 63 -1.00 -25.90 7.26
N ILE A 64 -1.11 -25.33 6.06
CA ILE A 64 -0.48 -25.86 4.82
C ILE A 64 1.03 -25.99 5.00
N LYS A 65 1.69 -24.94 5.49
CA LYS A 65 3.14 -24.93 5.78
C LYS A 65 3.52 -25.99 6.82
N LYS A 66 2.73 -26.12 7.88
CA LYS A 66 2.97 -27.09 8.96
C LYS A 66 2.84 -28.54 8.47
N ALA A 67 1.81 -28.83 7.68
CA ALA A 67 1.57 -30.17 7.13
C ALA A 67 2.69 -30.57 6.15
N TYR A 68 3.07 -29.67 5.23
CA TYR A 68 4.19 -29.87 4.33
C TYR A 68 5.48 -30.19 5.10
N TYR A 69 5.81 -29.42 6.14
CA TYR A 69 7.01 -29.65 6.94
C TYR A 69 7.04 -31.05 7.58
N GLN A 70 5.92 -31.50 8.14
CA GLN A 70 5.82 -32.80 8.79
C GLN A 70 5.99 -33.96 7.80
N LEU A 71 5.43 -33.83 6.60
CA LEU A 71 5.49 -34.86 5.58
C LEU A 71 6.84 -34.84 4.84
N ALA A 72 7.38 -33.68 4.53
CA ALA A 72 8.70 -33.51 3.92
C ALA A 72 9.82 -34.10 4.81
N LYS A 73 9.74 -33.92 6.13
CA LYS A 73 10.69 -34.53 7.07
C LYS A 73 10.58 -36.06 7.10
N LYS A 74 9.36 -36.60 6.98
CA LYS A 74 9.10 -38.06 6.98
C LYS A 74 9.59 -38.73 5.70
N TYR A 75 9.45 -38.06 4.55
CA TYR A 75 9.77 -38.61 3.23
C TYR A 75 11.07 -38.06 2.62
N HIS A 76 11.92 -37.42 3.42
CA HIS A 76 13.19 -36.86 2.94
C HIS A 76 14.11 -37.96 2.39
N PRO A 77 14.82 -37.74 1.26
CA PRO A 77 15.72 -38.73 0.68
C PRO A 77 16.86 -39.15 1.63
N ASP A 78 17.36 -38.23 2.46
CA ASP A 78 18.39 -38.59 3.47
C ASP A 78 17.87 -39.52 4.57
N THR A 79 16.59 -39.39 4.94
CA THR A 79 15.98 -40.26 5.97
C THR A 79 15.59 -41.62 5.41
N ASN A 80 15.24 -41.68 4.11
CA ASN A 80 14.84 -42.91 3.42
C ASN A 80 15.61 -43.07 2.09
N PRO A 81 16.92 -43.37 2.14
CA PRO A 81 17.77 -43.41 0.95
C PRO A 81 17.47 -44.57 0.00
N ASN A 82 16.81 -45.63 0.48
CA ASN A 82 16.57 -46.87 -0.27
C ASN A 82 15.12 -47.03 -0.77
N ASP A 83 14.22 -46.09 -0.46
CA ASP A 83 12.79 -46.19 -0.80
C ASP A 83 12.41 -45.31 -2.00
N PRO A 84 12.21 -45.87 -3.21
CA PRO A 84 11.81 -45.09 -4.38
C PRO A 84 10.43 -44.43 -4.20
N GLU A 85 9.53 -45.05 -3.42
CA GLU A 85 8.22 -44.47 -3.11
C GLU A 85 8.30 -43.20 -2.25
N ALA A 86 9.29 -43.09 -1.36
CA ALA A 86 9.48 -41.90 -0.52
C ALA A 86 9.87 -40.70 -1.39
N LYS A 87 10.72 -40.93 -2.41
CA LYS A 87 11.10 -39.91 -3.40
C LYS A 87 9.90 -39.44 -4.22
N GLU A 88 9.03 -40.34 -4.66
CA GLU A 88 7.81 -39.99 -5.38
C GLU A 88 6.82 -39.20 -4.52
N LYS A 89 6.62 -39.60 -3.25
CA LYS A 89 5.77 -38.88 -2.30
C LYS A 89 6.35 -37.50 -2.00
N PHE A 90 7.67 -37.37 -1.85
CA PHE A 90 8.34 -36.09 -1.64
C PHE A 90 8.17 -35.13 -2.82
N ALA A 91 8.32 -35.63 -4.05
CA ALA A 91 8.09 -34.84 -5.26
C ALA A 91 6.65 -34.30 -5.33
N LYS A 92 5.66 -35.15 -5.02
CA LYS A 92 4.24 -34.74 -4.98
C LYS A 92 3.94 -33.72 -3.88
N LEU A 93 4.59 -33.85 -2.73
CA LEU A 93 4.45 -32.88 -1.63
C LEU A 93 5.01 -31.50 -2.02
N ALA A 94 6.13 -31.47 -2.73
CA ALA A 94 6.72 -30.24 -3.23
C ALA A 94 5.82 -29.54 -4.25
N GLU A 95 5.26 -30.30 -5.21
CA GLU A 95 4.30 -29.78 -6.20
C GLU A 95 3.04 -29.22 -5.52
N ALA A 96 2.48 -29.95 -4.55
CA ALA A 96 1.33 -29.48 -3.78
C ALA A 96 1.62 -28.20 -3.01
N TYR A 97 2.81 -28.09 -2.40
CA TYR A 97 3.20 -26.92 -1.67
C TYR A 97 3.43 -25.70 -2.58
N GLU A 98 4.04 -25.87 -3.75
CA GLU A 98 4.30 -24.75 -4.67
C GLU A 98 3.02 -24.03 -5.14
N VAL A 99 1.94 -24.78 -5.32
CA VAL A 99 0.63 -24.23 -5.72
C VAL A 99 -0.12 -23.67 -4.52
N LEU A 100 -0.08 -24.35 -3.36
CA LEU A 100 -0.86 -23.98 -2.19
C LEU A 100 -0.19 -22.93 -1.28
N SER A 101 1.12 -22.70 -1.42
CA SER A 101 1.87 -21.71 -0.62
C SER A 101 1.54 -20.28 -0.98
N ASP A 102 1.25 -20.00 -2.26
CA ASP A 102 0.93 -18.66 -2.76
C ASP A 102 -0.58 -18.47 -2.83
N GLU A 103 -1.10 -17.40 -2.22
CA GLU A 103 -2.56 -17.12 -2.22
C GLU A 103 -3.14 -16.98 -3.63
N VAL A 104 -2.35 -16.45 -4.56
CA VAL A 104 -2.76 -16.25 -5.95
C VAL A 104 -2.87 -17.59 -6.69
N LYS A 105 -1.86 -18.46 -6.57
CA LYS A 105 -1.86 -19.80 -7.18
C LYS A 105 -2.91 -20.70 -6.55
N ARG A 106 -3.09 -20.62 -5.22
CA ARG A 106 -4.14 -21.34 -4.49
C ARG A 106 -5.54 -20.96 -4.99
N LYS A 107 -5.83 -19.65 -5.12
CA LYS A 107 -7.13 -19.19 -5.66
C LYS A 107 -7.37 -19.71 -7.08
N GLN A 108 -6.33 -19.73 -7.92
CA GLN A 108 -6.43 -20.28 -9.27
C GLN A 108 -6.69 -21.78 -9.27
N TYR A 109 -6.00 -22.53 -8.41
CA TYR A 109 -6.24 -23.95 -8.19
C TYR A 109 -7.67 -24.23 -7.67
N ASP A 110 -8.14 -23.45 -6.70
CA ASP A 110 -9.48 -23.59 -6.14
C ASP A 110 -10.58 -23.25 -7.18
N THR A 111 -10.29 -22.36 -8.14
CA THR A 111 -11.24 -21.93 -9.18
C THR A 111 -11.26 -22.85 -10.39
N TYR A 112 -10.09 -23.29 -10.87
CA TYR A 112 -9.93 -24.00 -12.14
C TYR A 112 -9.44 -25.45 -11.99
N GLY A 113 -9.13 -25.88 -10.76
CA GLY A 113 -8.52 -27.18 -10.48
C GLY A 113 -7.13 -27.33 -11.07
N VAL A 114 -6.64 -28.58 -11.10
CA VAL A 114 -5.35 -28.96 -11.71
C VAL A 114 -5.26 -28.55 -13.20
N SER A 115 -6.41 -28.36 -13.88
CA SER A 115 -6.50 -27.97 -15.29
C SER A 115 -6.08 -26.51 -15.57
N GLY A 116 -5.99 -25.66 -14.54
CA GLY A 116 -5.58 -24.26 -14.67
C GLY A 116 -4.08 -24.06 -14.90
N PHE A 117 -3.28 -25.12 -14.74
CA PHE A 117 -1.82 -25.10 -14.83
C PHE A 117 -1.28 -25.88 -16.05
N ASP A 118 -2.15 -26.27 -16.99
CA ASP A 118 -1.77 -27.05 -18.17
C ASP A 118 -1.15 -26.15 -19.27
N PRO A 119 0.15 -26.28 -19.60
CA PRO A 119 0.83 -25.40 -20.55
C PRO A 119 0.31 -25.50 -21.99
N ASN A 120 -0.48 -26.53 -22.31
CA ASN A 120 -0.99 -26.78 -23.66
C ASN A 120 -2.39 -26.21 -23.95
N ARG A 121 -3.00 -25.48 -23.00
CA ARG A 121 -4.38 -24.96 -23.12
C ARG A 121 -4.50 -23.43 -22.99
N ALA A 122 -3.43 -22.69 -23.25
CA ALA A 122 -3.45 -21.23 -23.18
C ALA A 122 -3.95 -20.59 -24.49
N GLY A 123 -5.26 -20.31 -24.54
CA GLY A 123 -5.83 -19.31 -25.44
C GLY A 123 -5.42 -17.90 -25.02
N ALA A 124 -5.11 -17.06 -26.00
CA ALA A 124 -4.66 -15.68 -25.82
C ALA A 124 -5.62 -14.86 -24.94
N GLY A 125 -5.15 -14.35 -23.80
CA GLY A 125 -5.91 -13.33 -23.05
C GLY A 125 -5.56 -13.08 -21.59
N GLN A 126 -4.85 -13.98 -20.89
CA GLN A 126 -4.62 -13.84 -19.44
C GLN A 126 -3.16 -14.09 -19.03
N GLN A 127 -2.21 -13.70 -19.88
CA GLN A 127 -0.79 -13.97 -19.70
C GLN A 127 -0.01 -12.69 -19.41
N GLN A 128 -0.16 -12.16 -18.20
CA GLN A 128 0.72 -11.08 -17.69
C GLN A 128 1.33 -11.38 -16.31
N TYR A 129 0.92 -12.44 -15.62
CA TYR A 129 1.46 -12.79 -14.29
C TYR A 129 2.31 -14.06 -14.23
N TYR A 130 2.41 -14.83 -15.33
CA TYR A 130 3.14 -16.11 -15.38
C TYR A 130 4.52 -16.04 -16.07
N ARG A 131 5.12 -14.85 -16.14
CA ARG A 131 6.49 -14.69 -16.67
C ARG A 131 7.40 -13.93 -15.70
N ALA A 132 7.42 -14.37 -14.45
CA ALA A 132 8.51 -14.07 -13.52
C ALA A 132 8.76 -15.32 -12.66
N GLY A 133 9.76 -16.12 -13.05
CA GLY A 133 10.24 -17.23 -12.21
C GLY A 133 9.89 -18.65 -12.65
N GLY A 134 9.79 -18.91 -13.96
CA GLY A 134 9.80 -20.28 -14.48
C GLY A 134 11.19 -20.91 -14.37
N ALA A 135 11.63 -21.19 -13.14
CA ALA A 135 12.63 -22.20 -12.89
C ALA A 135 11.85 -23.46 -12.49
N THR A 136 12.14 -24.58 -13.10
CA THR A 136 11.89 -25.89 -12.51
C THR A 136 12.70 -25.92 -11.21
N ILE A 137 12.11 -25.48 -10.10
CA ILE A 137 12.79 -25.42 -8.81
C ILE A 137 13.01 -26.87 -8.40
N ASP A 138 14.26 -27.30 -8.28
CA ASP A 138 14.56 -28.62 -7.76
C ASP A 138 13.94 -28.74 -6.36
N PRO A 139 13.17 -29.80 -6.06
CA PRO A 139 12.47 -29.94 -4.77
C PRO A 139 13.45 -29.92 -3.59
N GLU A 140 14.70 -30.29 -3.84
CA GLU A 140 15.82 -30.22 -2.87
C GLU A 140 16.34 -28.79 -2.66
N GLU A 141 16.31 -27.92 -3.67
CA GLU A 141 16.68 -26.50 -3.56
C GLU A 141 15.57 -25.68 -2.88
N LEU A 142 14.30 -25.97 -3.17
CA LEU A 142 13.15 -25.41 -2.45
C LEU A 142 13.22 -25.76 -0.97
N PHE A 143 13.52 -27.03 -0.69
CA PHE A 143 13.73 -27.51 0.68
C PHE A 143 14.93 -26.82 1.31
N ARG A 144 16.10 -26.75 0.67
CA ARG A 144 17.29 -26.05 1.22
C ARG A 144 17.09 -24.56 1.43
N LYS A 145 16.31 -23.86 0.61
CA LYS A 145 16.01 -22.43 0.79
C LYS A 145 15.11 -22.20 2.02
N ILE A 146 14.12 -23.07 2.22
CA ILE A 146 13.18 -22.99 3.35
C ILE A 146 13.78 -23.56 4.64
N PHE A 147 14.48 -24.70 4.55
CA PHE A 147 15.17 -25.32 5.67
C PHE A 147 16.45 -24.58 6.01
N GLY A 148 17.23 -24.07 5.07
CA GLY A 148 18.44 -23.27 5.36
C GLY A 148 18.13 -21.99 6.14
N GLU A 149 16.97 -21.40 5.91
CA GLU A 149 16.45 -20.26 6.68
C GLU A 149 15.87 -20.69 8.06
N PHE A 150 15.59 -21.99 8.26
CA PHE A 150 14.99 -22.56 9.46
C PHE A 150 15.96 -23.41 10.32
N THR A 151 17.05 -23.94 9.76
CA THR A 151 18.04 -24.81 10.40
C THR A 151 19.36 -24.11 10.69
N GLY A 152 19.48 -22.83 10.33
CA GLY A 152 20.52 -21.92 10.84
C GLY A 152 20.31 -21.57 12.31
N GLY A 153 20.28 -22.58 13.18
CA GLY A 153 20.47 -22.45 14.62
C GLY A 153 19.34 -21.79 15.42
N MET A 154 18.21 -22.48 15.64
CA MET A 154 17.52 -22.50 16.94
C MET A 154 16.33 -23.47 16.93
N GLY A 155 16.14 -24.20 18.02
CA GLY A 155 15.15 -25.26 18.17
C GLY A 155 13.68 -24.81 18.11
N PHE A 156 12.83 -25.80 17.88
CA PHE A 156 11.36 -25.79 17.72
C PHE A 156 10.50 -25.10 18.82
N GLY A 157 11.11 -24.46 19.82
CA GLY A 157 10.39 -23.72 20.87
C GLY A 157 10.00 -22.29 20.49
N ASN A 158 10.58 -21.73 19.42
CA ASN A 158 10.50 -20.31 19.09
C ASN A 158 9.67 -19.98 17.82
N ILE A 159 8.69 -20.83 17.47
CA ILE A 159 7.74 -20.48 16.39
C ILE A 159 6.81 -19.33 16.82
N ASN A 160 6.52 -19.19 18.12
CA ASN A 160 5.73 -18.06 18.62
C ASN A 160 6.47 -16.72 18.52
N SER A 161 7.80 -16.69 18.67
CA SER A 161 8.60 -15.46 18.53
C SER A 161 8.77 -15.00 17.07
N MET A 162 8.52 -15.86 16.07
CA MET A 162 8.45 -15.45 14.67
C MET A 162 7.07 -14.90 14.26
N PHE A 163 6.04 -15.10 15.09
CA PHE A 163 4.68 -14.57 14.88
C PHE A 163 4.31 -13.46 15.87
N GLU A 164 5.29 -12.93 16.60
CA GLU A 164 5.04 -11.80 17.48
C GLU A 164 4.82 -10.55 16.61
N GLU A 165 3.54 -10.28 16.32
CA GLU A 165 3.09 -9.08 15.64
C GLU A 165 3.70 -7.88 16.37
N ARG A 166 4.70 -7.26 15.74
CA ARG A 166 5.30 -6.04 16.26
C ARG A 166 4.17 -5.02 16.30
N PRO A 167 3.90 -4.41 17.46
CA PRO A 167 2.80 -3.46 17.54
C PRO A 167 3.13 -2.26 16.64
N GLU A 168 2.28 -2.09 15.63
CA GLU A 168 2.34 -0.97 14.69
C GLU A 168 1.53 0.19 15.26
N PHE A 169 2.18 1.34 15.42
CA PHE A 169 1.53 2.58 15.82
C PHE A 169 1.50 3.54 14.64
N VAL A 170 0.37 4.21 14.46
CA VAL A 170 0.25 5.29 13.48
C VAL A 170 0.32 6.62 14.22
N MET A 171 1.27 7.47 13.82
CA MET A 171 1.42 8.80 14.39
C MET A 171 1.07 9.85 13.34
N GLU A 172 0.10 10.68 13.65
CA GLU A 172 -0.27 11.81 12.79
C GLU A 172 0.61 13.02 13.10
N LEU A 173 1.13 13.64 12.04
CA LEU A 173 2.00 14.82 12.10
C LEU A 173 1.41 15.93 11.23
N THR A 174 1.55 17.17 11.68
CA THR A 174 1.29 18.32 10.79
C THR A 174 2.43 18.44 9.77
N PHE A 175 2.15 19.09 8.64
CA PHE A 175 3.17 19.34 7.62
C PHE A 175 4.42 20.04 8.18
N SER A 176 4.20 21.05 9.03
CA SER A 176 5.27 21.80 9.70
C SER A 176 6.08 20.94 10.67
N GLU A 177 5.43 20.06 11.43
CA GLU A 177 6.12 19.11 12.33
C GLU A 177 6.99 18.14 11.54
N ALA A 178 6.45 17.55 10.47
CA ALA A 178 7.17 16.59 9.64
C ALA A 178 8.39 17.22 8.94
N ALA A 179 8.26 18.47 8.50
CA ALA A 179 9.34 19.16 7.80
C ALA A 179 10.43 19.70 8.75
N LYS A 180 10.08 20.16 9.95
CA LYS A 180 11.05 20.65 10.95
C LYS A 180 11.69 19.54 11.78
N GLY A 181 10.97 18.43 11.98
CA GLY A 181 11.29 17.42 12.99
C GLY A 181 10.85 17.89 14.37
N VAL A 182 10.32 16.97 15.17
CA VAL A 182 9.82 17.24 16.53
C VAL A 182 9.94 15.99 17.39
N ASN A 183 10.11 16.15 18.70
CA ASN A 183 9.96 15.06 19.64
C ASN A 183 8.49 14.98 20.06
N LYS A 184 7.78 13.94 19.64
CA LYS A 184 6.34 13.77 19.91
C LYS A 184 6.12 12.64 20.89
N GLU A 185 5.25 12.84 21.87
CA GLU A 185 4.93 11.84 22.86
C GLU A 185 3.90 10.84 22.33
N LEU A 186 4.19 9.55 22.47
CA LEU A 186 3.30 8.45 22.13
C LEU A 186 3.00 7.63 23.40
N ASN A 187 1.72 7.42 23.68
CA ASN A 187 1.29 6.59 24.80
C ASN A 187 1.15 5.13 24.34
N VAL A 188 2.07 4.27 24.79
CA VAL A 188 2.12 2.86 24.44
C VAL A 188 1.74 2.02 25.64
N ASN A 189 0.93 0.98 25.42
CA ASN A 189 0.64 -0.03 26.44
C ASN A 189 1.65 -1.18 26.28
N ILE A 190 2.59 -1.27 27.21
CA ILE A 190 3.64 -2.30 27.20
C ILE A 190 3.45 -3.20 28.43
N ASP A 191 3.73 -4.48 28.25
CA ASP A 191 3.81 -5.41 29.38
C ASP A 191 5.12 -5.13 30.13
N ASP A 192 5.00 -4.51 31.30
CA ASP A 192 6.13 -4.24 32.18
C ASP A 192 6.14 -5.24 33.34
N THR A 193 7.29 -5.36 34.00
CA THR A 193 7.42 -6.08 35.26
C THR A 193 6.39 -5.57 36.27
N CYS A 194 5.70 -6.51 36.91
CA CYS A 194 4.66 -6.16 37.86
C CYS A 194 5.28 -5.43 39.07
N GLN A 195 4.93 -4.15 39.25
CA GLN A 195 5.49 -3.29 40.30
C GLN A 195 5.27 -3.79 41.73
N ARG A 196 4.26 -4.66 41.95
CA ARG A 196 3.99 -5.21 43.28
C ARG A 196 4.85 -6.43 43.60
N CYS A 197 5.17 -7.28 42.62
CA CYS A 197 5.90 -8.54 42.86
C CYS A 197 7.28 -8.60 42.21
N ASP A 198 7.71 -7.53 41.52
CA ASP A 198 8.97 -7.42 40.78
C ASP A 198 9.21 -8.60 39.83
N GLY A 199 8.17 -9.06 39.15
CA GLY A 199 8.27 -10.20 38.23
C GLY A 199 8.17 -11.59 38.87
N ARG A 200 8.15 -11.70 40.21
CA ARG A 200 8.12 -13.00 40.90
C ARG A 200 6.76 -13.70 40.85
N GLY A 201 5.69 -12.96 40.58
CA GLY A 201 4.33 -13.49 40.41
C GLY A 201 3.61 -13.88 41.71
N ASN A 202 4.29 -13.92 42.85
CA ASN A 202 3.72 -14.16 44.17
C ASN A 202 3.42 -12.85 44.92
N GLU A 203 2.50 -12.91 45.88
CA GLU A 203 2.19 -11.77 46.74
C GLU A 203 3.39 -11.41 47.64
N PRO A 204 3.78 -10.12 47.77
CA PRO A 204 4.88 -9.71 48.65
C PRO A 204 4.72 -10.23 50.07
N GLY A 205 5.79 -10.78 50.63
CA GLY A 205 5.79 -11.42 51.96
C GLY A 205 5.41 -12.90 51.97
N THR A 206 4.96 -13.46 50.85
CA THR A 206 4.66 -14.90 50.73
C THR A 206 5.83 -15.67 50.11
N LYS A 207 6.10 -16.88 50.60
CA LYS A 207 7.21 -17.71 50.10
C LYS A 207 6.76 -18.54 48.92
N VAL A 208 7.60 -18.60 47.89
CA VAL A 208 7.43 -19.52 46.76
C VAL A 208 7.89 -20.90 47.21
N SER A 209 7.03 -21.91 47.04
CA SER A 209 7.35 -23.30 47.40
C SER A 209 7.93 -24.03 46.20
N HIS A 210 8.88 -24.94 46.43
CA HIS A 210 9.39 -25.80 45.37
C HIS A 210 8.33 -26.83 44.98
N CYS A 211 8.22 -27.15 43.70
CA CYS A 211 7.26 -28.14 43.26
C CYS A 211 7.68 -29.54 43.75
N HIS A 212 6.93 -30.13 44.68
CA HIS A 212 7.21 -31.46 45.23
C HIS A 212 7.16 -32.60 44.20
N TYR A 213 6.47 -32.39 43.07
CA TYR A 213 6.32 -33.42 42.03
C TYR A 213 7.54 -33.52 41.11
N CYS A 214 8.26 -32.41 40.89
CA CYS A 214 9.47 -32.39 40.07
C CYS A 214 10.72 -31.98 40.85
N ASN A 215 10.62 -31.78 42.17
CA ASN A 215 11.70 -31.30 43.04
C ASN A 215 12.44 -30.07 42.48
N GLY A 216 11.71 -29.12 41.89
CA GLY A 216 12.32 -27.92 41.30
C GLY A 216 12.80 -28.06 39.85
N THR A 217 12.84 -29.27 39.29
CA THR A 217 13.38 -29.49 37.93
C THR A 217 12.45 -29.03 36.80
N GLY A 218 11.16 -28.78 37.09
CA GLY A 218 10.17 -28.34 36.10
C GLY A 218 9.73 -29.43 35.11
N MET A 219 10.36 -30.61 35.12
CA MET A 219 10.04 -31.72 34.24
C MET A 219 9.62 -32.96 35.05
N GLU A 220 8.68 -33.75 34.52
CA GLU A 220 8.31 -35.05 35.07
C GLU A 220 8.61 -36.14 34.03
N SER A 221 9.20 -37.25 34.45
CA SER A 221 9.43 -38.42 33.59
C SER A 221 8.20 -39.32 33.65
N ILE A 222 7.46 -39.40 32.56
CA ILE A 222 6.33 -40.32 32.41
C ILE A 222 6.87 -41.59 31.73
N SER A 223 6.87 -42.70 32.44
CA SER A 223 7.11 -44.02 31.85
C SER A 223 5.80 -44.58 31.33
N THR A 224 5.67 -44.70 30.00
CA THR A 224 4.56 -45.42 29.36
C THR A 224 5.15 -46.64 28.66
N GLY A 225 5.06 -47.79 29.34
CA GLY A 225 5.69 -49.03 28.86
C GLY A 225 7.23 -48.96 28.86
N PRO A 226 7.93 -49.61 27.90
CA PRO A 226 9.40 -49.64 27.87
C PRO A 226 10.05 -48.30 27.49
N PHE A 227 9.26 -47.24 27.26
CA PHE A 227 9.75 -45.92 26.87
C PHE A 227 9.56 -44.91 28.01
N MET A 228 10.65 -44.22 28.39
CA MET A 228 10.62 -43.10 29.33
C MET A 228 10.59 -41.78 28.56
N MET A 229 9.55 -40.98 28.75
CA MET A 229 9.39 -39.67 28.14
C MET A 229 9.48 -38.58 29.20
N ARG A 230 10.31 -37.56 28.99
CA ARG A 230 10.30 -36.35 29.83
C ARG A 230 9.26 -35.38 29.29
N SER A 231 8.29 -35.01 30.11
CA SER A 231 7.30 -33.97 29.81
C SER A 231 7.39 -32.83 30.81
N THR A 232 6.80 -31.68 30.50
CA THR A 232 6.67 -30.58 31.46
C THR A 232 5.83 -31.04 32.65
N CYS A 233 6.28 -30.72 33.87
CA CYS A 233 5.56 -31.10 35.09
C CYS A 233 4.15 -30.49 35.08
N ARG A 234 3.12 -31.35 35.16
CA ARG A 234 1.71 -30.91 35.05
C ARG A 234 1.27 -29.97 36.17
N ARG A 235 1.94 -30.03 37.32
CA ARG A 235 1.60 -29.24 38.52
C ARG A 235 2.20 -27.85 38.53
N CYS A 236 3.44 -27.67 38.03
CA CYS A 236 4.09 -26.35 37.97
C CYS A 236 4.17 -25.77 36.56
N GLY A 237 3.73 -26.51 35.53
CA GLY A 237 3.77 -26.07 34.14
C GLY A 237 5.18 -25.78 33.63
N GLY A 238 6.22 -26.40 34.19
CA GLY A 238 7.61 -26.14 33.83
C GLY A 238 8.36 -25.16 34.74
N LYS A 239 7.69 -24.41 35.62
CA LYS A 239 8.32 -23.37 36.45
C LYS A 239 9.20 -23.89 37.59
N GLY A 240 9.12 -25.18 37.93
CA GLY A 240 9.83 -25.80 39.07
C GLY A 240 9.34 -25.34 40.46
N SER A 241 8.48 -24.33 40.50
CA SER A 241 7.99 -23.69 41.72
C SER A 241 6.46 -23.58 41.68
N ILE A 242 5.84 -23.64 42.86
CA ILE A 242 4.41 -23.48 43.07
C ILE A 242 4.19 -22.22 43.91
N ILE A 243 3.44 -21.29 43.34
CA ILE A 243 3.01 -20.06 43.98
C ILE A 243 1.66 -20.33 44.64
N ASN A 244 1.63 -20.43 45.96
CA ASN A 244 0.39 -20.69 46.71
C ASN A 244 -0.53 -19.46 46.71
N THR A 245 0.06 -18.27 46.78
CA THR A 245 -0.64 -16.98 46.84
C THR A 245 -0.20 -16.12 45.66
N PRO A 246 -0.94 -16.17 44.54
CA PRO A 246 -0.61 -15.37 43.37
C PRO A 246 -0.74 -13.88 43.70
N CYS A 247 0.12 -13.06 43.09
CA CYS A 247 0.06 -11.61 43.29
C CYS A 247 -1.29 -11.05 42.83
N ALA A 248 -1.89 -10.16 43.63
CA ALA A 248 -3.20 -9.59 43.33
C ALA A 248 -3.25 -8.77 42.02
N LEU A 249 -2.14 -8.13 41.63
CA LEU A 249 -2.07 -7.29 40.43
C LEU A 249 -1.85 -8.10 39.14
N CYS A 250 -0.87 -9.01 39.12
CA CYS A 250 -0.51 -9.77 37.92
C CYS A 250 -1.14 -11.18 37.87
N ARG A 251 -1.80 -11.62 38.96
CA ARG A 251 -2.41 -12.95 39.10
C ARG A 251 -1.47 -14.10 38.78
N GLY A 252 -0.19 -14.00 39.18
CA GLY A 252 0.80 -15.05 38.95
C GLY A 252 1.56 -14.98 37.62
N SER A 253 1.28 -13.98 36.77
CA SER A 253 1.99 -13.81 35.48
C SER A 253 3.34 -13.09 35.62
N GLY A 254 3.54 -12.31 36.69
CA GLY A 254 4.75 -11.50 36.89
C GLY A 254 4.82 -10.22 36.03
N GLN A 255 3.90 -10.05 35.08
CA GLN A 255 3.85 -8.87 34.20
C GLN A 255 2.50 -8.17 34.32
N THR A 256 2.49 -6.85 34.10
CA THR A 256 1.29 -6.03 34.08
C THR A 256 1.35 -5.03 32.93
N LYS A 257 0.23 -4.84 32.22
CA LYS A 257 0.10 -3.82 31.18
C LYS A 257 0.16 -2.44 31.82
N LYS A 258 1.22 -1.69 31.54
CA LYS A 258 1.39 -0.32 32.00
C LYS A 258 1.35 0.62 30.79
N ARG A 259 0.66 1.75 30.95
CA ARG A 259 0.71 2.84 29.97
C ARG A 259 2.00 3.60 30.20
N GLN A 260 2.88 3.59 29.21
CA GLN A 260 4.13 4.33 29.22
C GLN A 260 4.09 5.40 28.13
N THR A 261 4.45 6.63 28.51
CA THR A 261 4.62 7.74 27.56
C THR A 261 6.05 7.70 27.05
N VAL A 262 6.20 7.48 25.74
CA VAL A 262 7.50 7.38 25.07
C VAL A 262 7.68 8.60 24.20
N THR A 263 8.82 9.28 24.31
CA THR A 263 9.19 10.37 23.41
C THR A 263 9.76 9.80 22.12
N VAL A 264 9.05 10.01 21.02
CA VAL A 264 9.41 9.55 19.69
C VAL A 264 10.14 10.68 18.96
N PRO A 265 11.45 10.53 18.66
CA PRO A 265 12.15 11.52 17.87
C PRO A 265 11.73 11.40 16.40
N VAL A 266 11.03 12.41 15.88
CA VAL A 266 10.67 12.49 14.47
C VAL A 266 11.79 13.23 13.74
N PRO A 267 12.54 12.59 12.82
CA PRO A 267 13.57 13.27 12.06
C PRO A 267 12.97 14.37 11.17
N ALA A 268 13.76 15.42 10.91
CA ALA A 268 13.34 16.47 9.99
C ALA A 268 13.25 15.91 8.56
N GLY A 269 12.17 16.23 7.86
CA GLY A 269 11.96 15.86 6.48
C GLY A 269 11.32 14.50 6.24
N VAL A 270 10.70 13.90 7.26
CA VAL A 270 9.95 12.64 7.15
C VAL A 270 8.87 12.73 6.08
N ASP A 271 8.77 11.68 5.26
CA ASP A 271 7.75 11.53 4.23
C ASP A 271 6.47 10.87 4.78
N ASN A 272 5.36 11.03 4.06
CA ASN A 272 4.10 10.39 4.42
C ASN A 272 4.18 8.86 4.22
N GLY A 273 3.78 8.08 5.22
CA GLY A 273 3.86 6.62 5.22
C GLY A 273 5.22 6.06 5.60
N GLN A 274 6.18 6.91 5.98
CA GLN A 274 7.49 6.44 6.43
C GLN A 274 7.39 5.76 7.78
N THR A 275 8.04 4.60 7.91
CA THR A 275 8.06 3.79 9.14
C THR A 275 9.41 3.90 9.85
N VAL A 276 9.39 4.19 11.15
CA VAL A 276 10.57 4.15 12.01
C VAL A 276 10.43 3.04 13.04
N ARG A 277 11.51 2.27 13.21
CA ARG A 277 11.61 1.23 14.24
C ARG A 277 12.27 1.81 15.47
N MET A 278 11.68 1.55 16.64
CA MET A 278 12.22 1.99 17.91
C MET A 278 12.05 0.90 18.97
N SER A 279 13.08 0.69 19.79
CA SER A 279 13.00 -0.19 20.96
C SER A 279 12.40 0.57 22.14
N VAL A 280 11.34 0.02 22.75
CA VAL A 280 10.76 0.53 23.98
C VAL A 280 10.69 -0.60 25.01
N GLY A 281 11.55 -0.52 26.02
CA GLY A 281 11.71 -1.60 27.01
C GLY A 281 12.23 -2.87 26.34
N THR A 282 11.49 -3.97 26.50
CA THR A 282 11.84 -5.29 25.92
C THR A 282 11.22 -5.54 24.54
N LYS A 283 10.36 -4.64 24.05
CA LYS A 283 9.67 -4.79 22.77
C LYS A 283 10.14 -3.76 21.76
N GLU A 284 10.10 -4.12 20.49
CA GLU A 284 10.32 -3.19 19.39
C GLU A 284 8.98 -2.77 18.80
N ILE A 285 8.80 -1.48 18.60
CA ILE A 285 7.60 -0.90 18.02
C ILE A 285 7.93 -0.32 16.64
N LEU A 286 6.96 -0.44 15.72
CA LEU A 286 7.02 0.17 14.40
C LEU A 286 6.07 1.36 14.38
N ILE A 287 6.59 2.54 14.09
CA ILE A 287 5.80 3.77 14.05
C ILE A 287 5.72 4.25 12.61
N THR A 288 4.51 4.24 12.05
CA THR A 288 4.23 4.77 10.73
C THR A 288 3.76 6.22 10.85
N PHE A 289 4.48 7.14 10.22
CA PHE A 289 4.11 8.55 10.22
C PHE A 289 3.09 8.86 9.13
N ARG A 290 1.97 9.50 9.50
CA ARG A 290 1.00 10.06 8.56
C ARG A 290 1.09 11.58 8.61
N VAL A 291 1.49 12.19 7.50
CA VAL A 291 1.66 13.64 7.40
C VAL A 291 0.39 14.26 6.82
N GLN A 292 -0.22 15.17 7.57
CA GLN A 292 -1.38 15.93 7.12
C GLN A 292 -0.99 16.93 6.03
N ARG A 293 -1.90 17.15 5.07
CA ARG A 293 -1.71 18.14 3.99
C ARG A 293 -1.79 19.55 4.56
N SER A 294 -0.81 20.39 4.25
CA SER A 294 -0.85 21.81 4.60
C SER A 294 -1.76 22.61 3.66
N PRO A 295 -2.42 23.67 4.16
CA PRO A 295 -3.18 24.60 3.32
C PRO A 295 -2.27 25.57 2.55
N VAL A 296 -1.10 25.91 3.09
CA VAL A 296 -0.18 26.91 2.52
C VAL A 296 0.86 26.27 1.60
N PHE A 297 1.40 25.12 2.00
CA PHE A 297 2.51 24.48 1.32
C PHE A 297 2.05 23.24 0.53
N ARG A 298 2.71 23.00 -0.60
CA ARG A 298 2.59 21.78 -1.41
C ARG A 298 3.99 21.16 -1.51
N ARG A 299 4.16 19.94 -1.01
CA ARG A 299 5.46 19.24 -1.03
C ARG A 299 5.66 18.50 -2.33
N ASN A 300 6.86 18.63 -2.89
CA ASN A 300 7.34 17.85 -4.01
C ASN A 300 8.74 17.32 -3.68
N GLY A 301 8.81 16.12 -3.10
CA GLY A 301 10.06 15.57 -2.58
C GLY A 301 10.63 16.43 -1.44
N ALA A 302 11.85 16.94 -1.63
CA ALA A 302 12.51 17.87 -0.71
C ALA A 302 12.12 19.34 -0.94
N ASP A 303 11.53 19.63 -2.10
CA ASP A 303 11.16 20.98 -2.50
C ASP A 303 9.74 21.32 -2.03
N ILE A 304 9.51 22.61 -1.80
CA ILE A 304 8.22 23.11 -1.33
C ILE A 304 7.71 24.13 -2.33
N HIS A 305 6.41 24.09 -2.61
CA HIS A 305 5.71 25.12 -3.35
C HIS A 305 4.73 25.86 -2.45
N SER A 306 4.72 27.19 -2.52
CA SER A 306 3.69 28.03 -1.87
C SER A 306 3.17 29.08 -2.83
N ASP A 307 2.02 29.64 -2.51
CA ASP A 307 1.44 30.76 -3.26
C ASP A 307 1.71 32.07 -2.50
N ALA A 308 2.25 33.08 -3.19
CA ALA A 308 2.41 34.43 -2.66
C ALA A 308 1.47 35.39 -3.37
N PHE A 309 0.65 36.09 -2.61
CA PHE A 309 -0.33 37.02 -3.16
C PHE A 309 0.25 38.42 -3.21
N ILE A 310 0.33 39.00 -4.40
CA ILE A 310 0.88 40.34 -4.64
C ILE A 310 -0.19 41.28 -5.18
N SER A 311 -0.02 42.58 -4.96
CA SER A 311 -0.92 43.59 -5.54
C SER A 311 -0.58 43.88 -7.00
N ILE A 312 -1.54 44.43 -7.75
CA ILE A 312 -1.33 44.86 -9.15
C ILE A 312 -0.20 45.89 -9.24
N ALA A 313 -0.16 46.86 -8.32
CA ALA A 313 0.89 47.86 -8.29
C ALA A 313 2.28 47.25 -8.08
N GLN A 314 2.41 46.26 -7.20
CA GLN A 314 3.66 45.53 -6.99
C GLN A 314 4.06 44.67 -8.19
N ALA A 315 3.09 44.10 -8.91
CA ALA A 315 3.37 43.33 -10.12
C ALA A 315 3.96 44.22 -11.24
N ILE A 316 3.40 45.42 -11.42
CA ILE A 316 3.82 46.36 -12.46
C ILE A 316 5.13 47.06 -12.07
N LEU A 317 5.16 47.71 -10.90
CA LEU A 317 6.27 48.58 -10.48
C LEU A 317 7.41 47.80 -9.81
N GLY A 318 7.16 46.56 -9.40
CA GLY A 318 8.07 45.81 -8.53
C GLY A 318 7.92 46.22 -7.06
N GLY A 319 8.72 45.60 -6.21
CA GLY A 319 8.77 45.90 -4.78
C GLY A 319 9.21 44.70 -3.95
N THR A 320 8.73 44.62 -2.71
CA THR A 320 8.98 43.49 -1.82
C THR A 320 7.65 42.90 -1.33
N ALA A 321 7.59 41.57 -1.21
CA ALA A 321 6.47 40.88 -0.59
C ALA A 321 6.97 39.89 0.46
N THR A 322 6.18 39.71 1.51
CA THR A 322 6.45 38.74 2.57
C THR A 322 5.67 37.46 2.29
N THR A 323 6.36 36.33 2.35
CA THR A 323 5.77 35.00 2.20
C THR A 323 6.08 34.15 3.43
N GLN A 324 5.17 33.24 3.79
CA GLN A 324 5.42 32.29 4.86
C GLN A 324 6.45 31.26 4.39
N GLY A 325 7.61 31.23 5.04
CA GLY A 325 8.58 30.14 4.90
C GLY A 325 8.31 29.05 5.93
N LEU A 326 9.05 27.94 5.82
CA LEU A 326 8.87 26.83 6.74
C LEU A 326 9.30 27.19 8.17
N TYR A 327 10.47 27.82 8.31
CA TYR A 327 11.05 28.19 9.61
C TYR A 327 10.70 29.62 10.02
N GLU A 328 10.81 30.55 9.08
CA GLU A 328 10.70 32.00 9.26
C GLU A 328 9.88 32.61 8.13
N THR A 329 9.39 33.83 8.31
CA THR A 329 8.80 34.63 7.24
C THR A 329 9.89 35.18 6.34
N ILE A 330 9.79 34.95 5.03
CA ILE A 330 10.81 35.34 4.05
C ILE A 330 10.31 36.56 3.26
N SER A 331 11.14 37.60 3.17
CA SER A 331 10.93 38.71 2.26
C SER A 331 11.52 38.39 0.89
N ILE A 332 10.71 38.58 -0.16
CA ILE A 332 11.06 38.28 -1.54
C ILE A 332 11.02 39.58 -2.34
N ALA A 333 12.06 39.83 -3.12
CA ALA A 333 12.09 40.93 -4.08
C ALA A 333 11.29 40.55 -5.34
N ILE A 334 10.32 41.38 -5.69
CA ILE A 334 9.47 41.22 -6.87
C ILE A 334 10.04 42.15 -7.96
N PRO A 335 10.51 41.62 -9.09
CA PRO A 335 10.94 42.46 -10.20
C PRO A 335 9.76 43.21 -10.81
N ALA A 336 10.01 44.37 -11.42
CA ALA A 336 9.00 45.10 -12.18
C ALA A 336 8.54 44.27 -13.40
N GLY A 337 7.27 44.38 -13.77
CA GLY A 337 6.67 43.62 -14.87
C GLY A 337 6.50 42.11 -14.58
N CYS A 338 6.27 41.74 -13.31
CA CYS A 338 6.02 40.36 -12.92
C CYS A 338 4.74 39.80 -13.55
N GLN A 339 4.84 38.60 -14.12
CA GLN A 339 3.70 37.89 -14.68
C GLN A 339 2.97 37.07 -13.62
N ALA A 340 1.69 36.79 -13.86
CA ALA A 340 0.93 35.86 -13.03
C ALA A 340 1.51 34.44 -13.15
N ASP A 341 1.51 33.69 -12.04
CA ASP A 341 2.09 32.35 -11.90
C ASP A 341 3.60 32.24 -12.19
N GLN A 342 4.30 33.38 -12.29
CA GLN A 342 5.76 33.38 -12.32
C GLN A 342 6.32 32.74 -11.04
N ILE A 343 7.35 31.92 -11.20
CA ILE A 343 7.94 31.14 -10.11
C ILE A 343 9.24 31.80 -9.67
N ILE A 344 9.32 32.20 -8.41
CA ILE A 344 10.57 32.62 -7.77
C ILE A 344 11.12 31.45 -6.97
N ARG A 345 12.37 31.07 -7.27
CA ARG A 345 13.08 30.00 -6.55
C ARG A 345 13.93 30.58 -5.43
N LEU A 346 13.66 30.16 -4.20
CA LEU A 346 14.46 30.45 -3.02
C LEU A 346 15.33 29.22 -2.69
N GLN A 347 16.62 29.35 -2.95
CA GLN A 347 17.56 28.24 -2.78
C GLN A 347 17.74 27.87 -1.30
N GLY A 348 17.70 26.56 -0.99
CA GLY A 348 17.98 26.04 0.35
C GLY A 348 16.93 26.38 1.42
N LYS A 349 15.76 26.92 1.03
CA LYS A 349 14.66 27.26 1.93
C LYS A 349 13.55 26.19 1.96
N GLY A 350 13.78 25.02 1.36
CA GLY A 350 12.88 23.87 1.36
C GLY A 350 13.04 22.93 2.56
N ILE A 351 12.62 21.67 2.40
CA ILE A 351 12.68 20.65 3.45
C ILE A 351 14.09 20.06 3.51
N ARG A 352 14.56 19.75 4.73
CA ARG A 352 15.81 19.02 4.92
C ARG A 352 15.67 17.58 4.42
N ARG A 353 16.67 17.06 3.71
CA ARG A 353 16.71 15.64 3.34
C ARG A 353 17.13 14.79 4.54
N ILE A 354 16.49 13.64 4.73
CA ILE A 354 16.65 12.81 5.95
C ILE A 354 18.10 12.36 6.17
N ASN A 355 18.79 11.98 5.09
CA ASN A 355 20.15 11.41 5.14
C ASN A 355 21.24 12.39 4.73
N SER A 356 20.94 13.67 4.52
CA SER A 356 21.95 14.66 4.15
C SER A 356 21.75 15.98 4.88
N TYR A 357 22.81 16.79 4.91
CA TYR A 357 22.73 18.14 5.46
C TYR A 357 22.15 19.15 4.44
N SER A 358 21.85 18.69 3.22
CA SER A 358 21.29 19.53 2.17
C SER A 358 19.80 19.79 2.37
N TYR A 359 19.39 21.00 2.03
CA TYR A 359 17.99 21.43 1.98
C TYR A 359 17.49 21.39 0.54
N GLY A 360 16.19 21.19 0.35
CA GLY A 360 15.53 21.46 -0.91
C GLY A 360 15.32 22.96 -1.14
N ASP A 361 14.67 23.29 -2.24
CA ASP A 361 14.36 24.66 -2.65
C ASP A 361 12.89 25.00 -2.34
N HIS A 362 12.61 26.28 -2.15
CA HIS A 362 11.24 26.80 -1.99
C HIS A 362 10.84 27.59 -3.23
N TYR A 363 9.87 27.07 -3.96
CA TYR A 363 9.28 27.68 -5.14
C TYR A 363 8.04 28.48 -4.75
N VAL A 364 8.09 29.78 -4.98
CA VAL A 364 6.99 30.68 -4.68
C VAL A 364 6.29 31.05 -5.97
N HIS A 365 5.02 30.63 -6.08
CA HIS A 365 4.14 30.97 -7.20
C HIS A 365 3.49 32.32 -6.93
N ILE A 366 3.77 33.30 -7.79
CA ILE A 366 3.22 34.64 -7.66
C ILE A 366 1.77 34.66 -8.16
N LYS A 367 0.84 35.08 -7.32
CA LYS A 367 -0.57 35.27 -7.69
C LYS A 367 -0.97 36.71 -7.48
N ILE A 368 -1.49 37.34 -8.53
CA ILE A 368 -1.95 38.74 -8.45
C ILE A 368 -3.34 38.76 -7.82
N LYS A 369 -3.44 39.44 -6.66
CA LYS A 369 -4.70 39.63 -5.94
C LYS A 369 -5.34 40.95 -6.36
N VAL A 370 -6.37 40.87 -7.19
CA VAL A 370 -7.17 42.02 -7.60
C VAL A 370 -8.13 42.43 -6.47
N PRO A 371 -8.13 43.70 -6.02
CA PRO A 371 -9.04 44.17 -4.99
C PRO A 371 -10.50 44.22 -5.50
N LYS A 372 -11.44 43.69 -4.72
CA LYS A 372 -12.88 43.66 -5.09
C LYS A 372 -13.58 45.02 -4.98
N LYS A 373 -13.04 45.93 -4.16
CA LYS A 373 -13.59 47.26 -3.92
C LYS A 373 -12.47 48.27 -4.08
N LEU A 374 -12.76 49.34 -4.80
CA LEU A 374 -11.83 50.43 -5.07
C LEU A 374 -12.43 51.74 -4.53
N THR A 375 -11.57 52.59 -3.99
CA THR A 375 -11.95 53.96 -3.65
C THR A 375 -12.17 54.79 -4.92
N ARG A 376 -12.92 55.91 -4.82
CA ARG A 376 -13.18 56.80 -5.97
C ARG A 376 -11.89 57.27 -6.65
N ARG A 377 -10.85 57.59 -5.84
CA ARG A 377 -9.53 58.01 -6.32
C ARG A 377 -8.74 56.86 -6.98
N GLN A 378 -8.77 55.65 -6.42
CA GLN A 378 -8.11 54.50 -7.05
C GLN A 378 -8.77 54.14 -8.39
N ARG A 379 -10.10 54.23 -8.47
CA ARG A 379 -10.83 53.99 -9.71
C ARG A 379 -10.48 55.00 -10.80
N SER A 380 -10.38 56.29 -10.47
CA SER A 380 -10.01 57.31 -11.46
C SER A 380 -8.60 57.09 -12.01
N LEU A 381 -7.65 56.69 -11.17
CA LEU A 381 -6.27 56.40 -11.60
C LEU A 381 -6.18 55.15 -12.50
N LEU A 382 -6.98 54.12 -12.21
CA LEU A 382 -7.03 52.92 -13.05
C LEU A 382 -7.71 53.19 -14.39
N LEU A 383 -8.71 54.09 -14.42
CA LEU A 383 -9.33 54.53 -15.68
C LEU A 383 -8.34 55.30 -16.54
N SER A 384 -7.56 56.24 -15.96
CA SER A 384 -6.54 56.96 -16.72
C SER A 384 -5.44 56.02 -17.24
N TYR A 385 -5.03 55.02 -16.44
CA TYR A 385 -4.10 54.00 -16.92
C TYR A 385 -4.67 53.19 -18.09
N ALA A 386 -5.94 52.80 -18.02
CA ALA A 386 -6.60 52.05 -19.08
C ALA A 386 -6.81 52.84 -20.39
N GLU A 387 -6.84 54.18 -20.35
CA GLU A 387 -6.87 55.04 -21.54
C GLU A 387 -5.53 55.07 -22.28
N GLU A 388 -4.41 54.90 -21.55
CA GLU A 388 -3.04 54.88 -22.09
C GLU A 388 -2.59 53.48 -22.54
N GLU A 389 -3.29 52.42 -22.11
CA GLU A 389 -2.93 51.04 -22.37
C GLU A 389 -3.19 50.66 -23.85
N THR A 390 -2.14 50.25 -24.57
CA THR A 390 -2.20 49.98 -26.03
C THR A 390 -2.32 48.49 -26.38
N GLU A 391 -2.05 47.59 -25.44
CA GLU A 391 -1.95 46.13 -25.68
C GLU A 391 -3.25 45.36 -25.39
N VAL A 392 -4.37 46.04 -25.17
CA VAL A 392 -5.64 45.41 -24.80
C VAL A 392 -6.40 44.90 -26.04
N GLN A 393 -6.71 43.60 -26.05
CA GLN A 393 -7.70 43.04 -26.97
C GLN A 393 -9.07 43.01 -26.29
N GLY A 394 -9.99 43.90 -26.68
CA GLY A 394 -11.36 43.97 -26.16
C GLY A 394 -11.77 45.38 -25.69
N THR A 395 -12.79 45.47 -24.82
CA THR A 395 -13.27 46.74 -24.26
C THR A 395 -13.06 46.80 -22.74
N VAL A 396 -12.56 47.95 -22.26
CA VAL A 396 -12.47 48.24 -20.82
C VAL A 396 -13.71 49.04 -20.40
N SER A 397 -14.45 48.52 -19.43
CA SER A 397 -15.69 49.16 -18.96
C SER A 397 -15.41 50.54 -18.34
N GLY A 398 -15.97 51.59 -18.96
CA GLY A 398 -15.84 52.98 -18.51
C GLY A 398 -14.79 53.79 -19.25
N VAL A 399 -14.06 53.19 -20.19
CA VAL A 399 -13.19 53.91 -21.13
C VAL A 399 -13.89 53.98 -22.48
N THR A 400 -14.18 55.19 -22.96
CA THR A 400 -14.68 55.39 -24.32
C THR A 400 -13.48 55.43 -25.26
N THR A 401 -13.09 54.30 -25.83
CA THR A 401 -12.07 54.25 -26.88
C THR A 401 -12.59 55.04 -28.08
N SER A 402 -12.17 56.30 -28.16
CA SER A 402 -12.49 57.19 -29.26
C SER A 402 -11.46 56.97 -30.37
N THR A 403 -11.45 55.78 -30.96
CA THR A 403 -10.58 55.44 -32.10
C THR A 403 -11.47 54.81 -33.17
N LYS A 404 -11.84 55.54 -34.22
CA LYS A 404 -11.05 55.69 -35.46
C LYS A 404 -10.40 54.36 -35.88
N SER A 405 -11.23 53.37 -36.16
CA SER A 405 -10.89 52.28 -37.05
C SER A 405 -10.72 52.84 -38.46
N THR A 406 -9.48 53.09 -38.85
CA THR A 406 -9.11 53.27 -40.26
C THR A 406 -8.74 51.89 -40.80
N THR A 407 -9.21 51.56 -42.01
CA THR A 407 -9.07 50.32 -42.81
C THR A 407 -9.84 49.09 -42.28
N SER A 408 -10.67 48.37 -43.05
CA SER A 408 -11.06 48.42 -44.47
C SER A 408 -12.22 47.43 -44.74
N GLU A 409 -12.99 47.73 -45.80
CA GLU A 409 -13.88 46.86 -46.58
C GLU A 409 -15.40 46.80 -46.30
N GLU A 410 -16.10 46.83 -47.42
CA GLU A 410 -17.49 47.16 -47.70
C GLU A 410 -18.46 46.00 -47.39
N GLY A 411 -19.71 46.34 -47.07
CA GLY A 411 -20.81 45.38 -47.01
C GLY A 411 -22.09 46.03 -46.50
N GLN A 412 -22.93 46.48 -47.43
CA GLN A 412 -24.28 47.02 -47.22
C GLN A 412 -25.17 46.05 -46.41
N ASP A 413 -26.03 46.54 -45.50
CA ASP A 413 -27.46 46.77 -45.79
C ASP A 413 -28.31 47.09 -44.52
N LYS A 414 -29.24 48.04 -44.69
CA LYS A 414 -30.53 48.27 -43.97
C LYS A 414 -30.60 48.86 -42.54
N GLN A 415 -30.85 50.17 -42.56
CA GLN A 415 -31.94 50.92 -41.89
C GLN A 415 -32.81 50.20 -40.83
N LYS A 416 -32.87 50.80 -39.63
CA LYS A 416 -34.12 51.17 -38.95
C LYS A 416 -33.86 52.30 -37.95
N GLU A 417 -34.38 53.47 -38.27
CA GLU A 417 -34.53 54.61 -37.36
C GLU A 417 -35.50 54.26 -36.22
N LYS A 418 -35.18 54.74 -35.02
CA LYS A 418 -36.13 55.45 -34.14
C LYS A 418 -35.33 56.27 -33.13
N GLU A 419 -35.35 57.57 -33.37
CA GLU A 419 -34.96 58.63 -32.44
C GLU A 419 -35.92 58.64 -31.25
N GLU A 420 -35.38 58.72 -30.02
CA GLU A 420 -35.98 59.47 -28.92
C GLU A 420 -34.86 60.14 -28.12
N GLU A 421 -34.57 61.36 -28.56
CA GLU A 421 -34.37 62.61 -27.79
C GLU A 421 -33.70 62.60 -26.39
N GLY A 422 -32.74 63.53 -26.27
CA GLY A 422 -32.91 64.57 -25.24
C GLY A 422 -31.89 64.63 -24.12
N GLY A 423 -30.60 64.78 -24.47
CA GLY A 423 -29.54 65.10 -23.52
C GLY A 423 -29.86 66.31 -22.64
N PHE A 424 -29.76 66.09 -21.32
CA PHE A 424 -29.95 67.00 -20.19
C PHE A 424 -29.30 68.40 -20.33
N PHE A 425 -28.31 68.56 -21.21
CA PHE A 425 -27.56 69.81 -21.40
C PHE A 425 -28.18 70.82 -22.39
N SER A 426 -29.21 70.45 -23.17
CA SER A 426 -29.90 71.41 -24.06
C SER A 426 -30.99 72.24 -23.35
N LYS A 427 -31.51 71.76 -22.21
CA LYS A 427 -32.54 72.45 -21.41
C LYS A 427 -31.99 73.62 -20.57
N LEU A 428 -30.69 73.63 -20.25
CA LEU A 428 -30.07 74.67 -19.43
C LEU A 428 -29.70 75.95 -20.20
N LYS A 429 -29.61 75.89 -21.54
CA LYS A 429 -29.22 77.05 -22.37
C LYS A 429 -30.37 77.96 -22.80
N LYS A 430 -31.63 77.56 -22.54
CA LYS A 430 -32.85 78.36 -22.83
C LYS A 430 -33.43 79.11 -21.62
N MET A 431 -32.80 79.04 -20.44
CA MET A 431 -33.25 79.78 -19.25
C MET A 431 -32.45 81.07 -18.95
N PHE A 432 -31.47 81.43 -19.78
CA PHE A 432 -30.62 82.62 -19.59
C PHE A 432 -30.44 83.46 -20.88
N SER A 433 -31.43 83.47 -21.78
CA SER A 433 -31.50 84.45 -22.87
C SER A 433 -32.93 84.88 -23.14
#